data_AF-A0A511XKZ8-F1
#
_entry.id   AF-A0A511XKZ8-F1
#
_cell.length_a   1.000
_cell.length_b   1.000
_cell.length_c   1.000
_cell.angle_alpha   90.00
_cell.angle_beta   90.00
_cell.angle_gamma   90.00
#
_symmetry.space_group_name_H-M   'P 1'
#
loop_
_entity.id
_entity.type
_entity.pdbx_description
1 polymer ?
#
loop_
_entity_poly.entity_id
_entity_poly.type
_entity_poly.pdbx_seq_one_letter_code
_entity_poly.pdbx_strand_id
1 'polypeptide(L)'
;MACLLLPHSANFDDLDPLKNEPEIEVVMVLPGPPVPRDAALIILPGSKSVVSDMKFLRREGWDIDIPAHHRQGGQIPGICGG
;
A
#
# COMPACT_ATOMS: atom_id res chain seq x y z
N MET A 1 -1.86 8.12 -5.46
CA MET A 1 -2.16 7.01 -4.52
C MET A 1 -0.94 6.11 -4.39
N ALA A 2 -0.75 5.44 -3.25
CA ALA A 2 0.38 4.58 -2.97
C ALA A 2 -0.06 3.13 -2.73
N CYS A 3 0.55 2.15 -3.40
CA CYS A 3 0.33 0.72 -3.16
C CYS A 3 1.61 0.10 -2.61
N LEU A 4 1.53 -0.55 -1.45
CA LEU A 4 2.70 -1.13 -0.80
C LEU A 4 3.06 -2.47 -1.44
N LEU A 5 4.31 -2.61 -1.92
CA LEU A 5 4.77 -3.85 -2.52
C LEU A 5 5.23 -4.84 -1.43
N LEU A 6 4.38 -5.80 -1.08
CA LEU A 6 4.71 -6.85 -0.11
C LEU A 6 5.34 -8.06 -0.82
N PRO A 7 6.22 -8.84 -0.16
CA PRO A 7 6.89 -9.97 -0.82
C PRO A 7 5.94 -11.07 -1.30
N HIS A 8 4.81 -11.27 -0.61
CA HIS A 8 3.81 -12.28 -0.95
C HIS A 8 2.47 -11.67 -1.35
N SER A 9 2.45 -10.38 -1.74
CA SER A 9 1.22 -9.76 -2.23
C SER A 9 0.82 -10.30 -3.60
N ALA A 10 -0.48 -10.37 -3.78
CA ALA A 10 -1.15 -10.69 -5.03
C ALA A 10 -1.99 -9.49 -5.50
N ASN A 11 -2.62 -9.64 -6.66
CA ASN A 11 -3.68 -8.74 -7.12
C ASN A 11 -3.24 -7.29 -7.38
N PHE A 12 -2.02 -7.07 -7.90
CA PHE A 12 -1.57 -5.74 -8.34
C PHE A 12 -2.22 -5.28 -9.64
N ASP A 13 -2.69 -6.24 -10.41
CA ASP A 13 -3.49 -6.11 -11.63
C ASP A 13 -4.90 -5.55 -11.32
N ASP A 14 -5.41 -5.70 -10.09
CA ASP A 14 -6.65 -5.02 -9.66
C ASP A 14 -6.51 -3.48 -9.71
N LEU A 15 -5.27 -2.96 -9.74
CA LEU A 15 -5.00 -1.53 -9.89
C LEU A 15 -4.85 -1.09 -11.34
N ASP A 16 -4.83 -2.00 -12.31
CA ASP A 16 -4.64 -1.65 -13.73
C ASP A 16 -5.72 -0.70 -14.27
N PRO A 17 -7.02 -0.83 -13.91
CA PRO A 17 -8.00 0.18 -14.28
C PRO A 17 -7.63 1.57 -13.76
N LEU A 18 -7.15 1.67 -12.51
CA LEU A 18 -6.76 2.95 -11.91
C LEU A 18 -5.48 3.52 -12.53
N LYS A 19 -4.53 2.68 -12.95
CA LYS A 19 -3.34 3.12 -13.69
C LYS A 19 -3.67 3.71 -15.06
N ASN A 20 -4.81 3.32 -15.63
CA ASN A 20 -5.28 3.81 -16.93
C ASN A 20 -6.11 5.10 -16.83
N GLU A 21 -6.48 5.53 -15.61
CA GLU A 21 -7.19 6.79 -15.40
C GLU A 21 -6.20 7.97 -15.40
N PRO A 22 -6.30 8.93 -16.34
CA PRO A 22 -5.31 10.00 -16.50
C PRO A 22 -5.17 10.93 -15.29
N GLU A 23 -6.21 11.02 -14.47
CA GLU A 23 -6.25 11.88 -13.28
C GLU A 23 -5.74 11.17 -12.01
N ILE A 24 -5.38 9.87 -12.12
CA ILE A 24 -4.98 9.05 -10.99
C ILE A 24 -3.52 8.62 -11.18
N GLU A 25 -2.64 9.13 -10.32
CA GLU A 25 -1.27 8.62 -10.23
C GLU A 25 -1.21 7.43 -9.27
N VAL A 26 -0.83 6.25 -9.78
CA VAL A 26 -0.60 5.05 -8.96
C VAL A 26 0.89 4.83 -8.76
N VAL A 27 1.36 4.95 -7.53
CA VAL A 27 2.76 4.74 -7.15
C VAL A 27 2.92 3.39 -6.46
N MET A 28 3.77 2.53 -7.01
CA MET A 28 4.19 1.29 -6.36
C MET A 28 5.33 1.58 -5.39
N VAL A 29 5.06 1.46 -4.09
CA VAL A 29 6.05 1.72 -3.04
C VAL A 29 6.89 0.46 -2.85
N LEU A 30 8.12 0.53 -3.33
CA LEU A 30 9.13 -0.51 -3.14
C LEU A 30 9.62 -0.54 -1.69
N PRO A 31 10.22 -1.65 -1.23
CA PRO A 31 10.83 -1.75 0.10
C PRO A 31 12.00 -0.77 0.26
N GLY A 32 12.15 -0.18 1.45
CA GLY A 32 13.17 0.83 1.76
C GLY A 32 12.62 2.25 1.96
N PRO A 33 12.02 2.92 0.96
CA PRO A 33 11.47 4.25 1.13
C PRO A 33 10.21 4.26 2.01
N PRO A 34 9.96 5.39 2.71
CA PRO A 34 8.71 5.61 3.42
C PRO A 34 7.56 5.79 2.42
N VAL A 35 6.33 5.68 2.92
CA VAL A 35 5.14 5.97 2.10
C VAL A 35 5.12 7.46 1.71
N PRO A 36 4.81 7.82 0.44
CA PRO A 36 4.68 9.21 0.03
C PRO A 36 3.65 9.96 0.88
N ARG A 37 4.04 11.12 1.42
CA ARG A 37 3.20 11.89 2.36
C ARG A 37 2.02 12.60 1.71
N ASP A 38 2.10 12.83 0.41
CA ASP A 38 1.07 13.43 -0.44
C ASP A 38 0.13 12.39 -1.06
N ALA A 39 0.36 11.11 -0.82
CA ALA A 39 -0.56 10.07 -1.26
C ALA A 39 -1.92 10.28 -0.56
N ALA A 40 -3.00 10.51 -1.31
CA ALA A 40 -4.34 10.58 -0.72
C ALA A 40 -4.84 9.22 -0.18
N LEU A 41 -4.30 8.12 -0.72
CA LEU A 41 -4.74 6.75 -0.49
C LEU A 41 -3.54 5.82 -0.34
N ILE A 42 -3.55 4.96 0.69
CA ILE A 42 -2.62 3.83 0.81
C ILE A 42 -3.39 2.53 0.55
N ILE A 43 -2.94 1.73 -0.39
CA ILE A 43 -3.50 0.41 -0.67
C ILE A 43 -2.63 -0.67 -0.03
N LEU A 44 -3.28 -1.54 0.73
CA LEU A 44 -2.72 -2.80 1.21
C LEU A 44 -3.21 -3.94 0.31
N PRO A 45 -2.35 -4.46 -0.59
CA PRO A 45 -2.74 -5.58 -1.44
C PRO A 45 -2.89 -6.85 -0.59
N GLY A 46 -3.76 -7.76 -1.06
CA GLY A 46 -3.96 -9.05 -0.41
C GLY A 46 -2.67 -9.86 -0.34
N SER A 47 -2.40 -10.48 0.80
CA SER A 47 -1.21 -11.30 1.03
C SER A 47 -1.52 -12.79 0.97
N LYS A 48 -0.66 -13.56 0.28
CA LYS A 48 -0.67 -15.03 0.32
C LYS A 48 0.02 -15.61 1.56
N SER A 49 0.67 -14.76 2.37
CA SER A 49 1.39 -15.14 3.60
C SER A 49 1.33 -14.01 4.64
N VAL A 50 0.15 -13.83 5.24
CA VAL A 50 -0.19 -12.70 6.13
C VAL A 50 0.85 -12.46 7.23
N VAL A 51 1.31 -13.50 7.91
CA VAL A 51 2.28 -13.36 9.02
C VAL A 51 3.65 -12.89 8.52
N SER A 52 4.10 -13.39 7.36
CA SER A 52 5.39 -13.01 6.78
C SER A 52 5.35 -11.56 6.30
N ASP A 53 4.27 -11.18 5.61
CA ASP A 53 4.10 -9.82 5.09
C ASP A 53 3.83 -8.80 6.20
N MET A 54 3.16 -9.18 7.29
CA MET A 54 3.02 -8.30 8.46
C MET A 54 4.38 -8.03 9.12
N LYS A 55 5.25 -9.04 9.23
CA LYS A 55 6.63 -8.84 9.73
C LYS A 55 7.45 -7.97 8.79
N PHE A 56 7.27 -8.16 7.48
CA PHE A 56 7.90 -7.36 6.45
C PHE A 56 7.49 -5.89 6.57
N LEU A 57 6.19 -5.61 6.59
CA LEU A 57 5.62 -4.27 6.71
C LEU A 57 6.18 -3.52 7.91
N ARG A 58 6.29 -4.19 9.07
CA ARG A 58 6.91 -3.62 10.28
C ARG A 58 8.40 -3.37 10.12
N ARG A 59 9.12 -4.26 9.45
CA ARG A 59 10.56 -4.11 9.20
C ARG A 59 10.85 -2.92 8.28
N GLU A 60 9.99 -2.67 7.30
CA GLU A 60 10.09 -1.50 6.42
C GLU A 60 9.61 -0.20 7.09
N GLY A 61 9.10 -0.26 8.33
CA GLY A 61 8.62 0.90 9.08
C GLY A 61 7.25 1.42 8.63
N TRP A 62 6.57 0.71 7.74
CA TRP A 62 5.26 1.11 7.24
C TRP A 62 4.14 0.97 8.29
N ASP A 63 4.39 0.23 9.38
CA ASP A 63 3.51 0.19 10.55
C ASP A 63 3.46 1.52 11.32
N ILE A 64 4.38 2.43 11.03
CA ILE A 64 4.38 3.81 11.53
C ILE A 64 3.69 4.73 10.52
N ASP A 65 4.01 4.58 9.23
CA ASP A 65 3.49 5.42 8.15
C ASP A 65 1.98 5.26 7.96
N ILE A 66 1.46 4.02 7.99
CA ILE A 66 0.04 3.74 7.77
C ILE A 66 -0.83 4.43 8.84
N PRO A 67 -0.60 4.29 10.16
CA PRO A 67 -1.36 5.05 11.15
C PRO A 67 -1.13 6.57 11.09
N ALA A 68 0.06 7.02 10.69
CA ALA A 68 0.31 8.45 10.50
C ALA A 68 -0.56 9.03 9.38
N HIS A 69 -0.66 8.33 8.25
CA HIS A 69 -1.53 8.67 7.13
C HIS A 69 -3.00 8.73 7.54
N HIS A 70 -3.48 7.71 8.25
CA HIS A 70 -4.86 7.68 8.77
C HIS A 70 -5.16 8.88 9.66
N ARG A 71 -4.25 9.23 10.57
CA ARG A 71 -4.41 10.39 11.47
C ARG A 71 -4.44 11.72 10.73
N GLN A 72 -3.87 11.80 9.54
CA GLN A 72 -3.91 12.99 8.68
C GLN A 72 -5.18 13.05 7.82
N GLY A 73 -6.13 12.12 8.00
CA GLY A 73 -7.38 12.05 7.23
C GLY A 73 -7.24 11.22 5.95
N GLY A 74 -6.10 10.57 5.76
CA GLY A 74 -5.84 9.69 4.63
C GLY A 74 -6.64 8.39 4.67
N GLN A 75 -7.01 7.87 3.50
CA GLN A 75 -7.76 6.62 3.37
C GLN A 75 -6.83 5.41 3.19
N ILE A 76 -7.25 4.25 3.72
CA ILE A 76 -6.50 2.98 3.65
C ILE A 76 -7.43 1.81 3.28
N PRO A 77 -7.82 1.66 2.01
CA PRO A 77 -8.60 0.52 1.56
C PRO A 77 -7.72 -0.72 1.46
N GLY A 78 -8.22 -1.82 2.02
CA GLY A 78 -7.68 -3.16 1.80
C GLY A 78 -8.28 -3.80 0.55
N ILE A 79 -7.46 -4.52 -0.23
CA ILE A 79 -7.95 -5.36 -1.32
C ILE A 79 -7.97 -6.81 -0.84
N CYS A 80 -9.14 -7.44 -0.95
CA CYS A 80 -9.43 -8.81 -0.50
C CYS A 80 -9.25 -9.02 1.03
N GLY A 81 -8.01 -9.15 1.51
CA GLY A 81 -7.67 -9.44 2.91
C GLY A 81 -6.54 -8.58 3.49
N GLY A 82 -6.19 -7.49 2.79
CA GLY A 82 -5.30 -6.43 3.29
C GLY A 82 -6.00 -5.44 4.19
#